data_AF-A0A250XAE1-F1
#
_entry.id   AF-A0A250XAE1-F1
#
_cell.length_a   1.000
_cell.length_b   1.000
_cell.length_c   1.000
_cell.angle_alpha   90.00
_cell.angle_beta   90.00
_cell.angle_gamma   90.00
#
_symmetry.space_group_name_H-M   'P 1'
#
loop_
_entity.id
_entity.type
_entity.pdbx_description
1 polymer ?
#
loop_
_entity_poly.entity_id
_entity_poly.type
_entity_poly.pdbx_seq_one_letter_code
_entity_poly.pdbx_strand_id
1 'polypeptide(L)'
;MKSDFDAFLTPGFLSFKPDHVFFGIQEYGILPATQDRLKRVAKDLGFSHKGRHNLGPTWVGEPATIIAMANYTIPVMHHIITKEFEQLPGGGIAQKWYQGEGFPLWSAGMAAMYATEIVANHFVDRFESTYLMDMHGDSNLTTDEVLHIHCRHGDGDFNKYDFFKHHYEHVSVKDLDLRIVKDYATYLAVSSWRALNPRIQDSKSEL
;
A
#
# COMPACT_ATOMS: atom_id res chain seq x y z
N MET A 1 -6.03 4.37 12.19
CA MET A 1 -5.64 3.77 10.89
C MET A 1 -4.27 4.29 10.51
N LYS A 2 -3.46 3.47 9.84
CA LYS A 2 -2.31 3.92 9.06
C LYS A 2 -2.56 3.47 7.62
N SER A 3 -2.42 4.41 6.69
CA SER A 3 -2.71 4.22 5.26
C SER A 3 -1.44 3.92 4.47
N ASP A 4 -1.55 3.18 3.36
CA ASP A 4 -0.51 3.24 2.35
C ASP A 4 -0.38 4.66 1.79
N PHE A 5 0.79 4.99 1.24
CA PHE A 5 1.10 6.33 0.76
C PHE A 5 0.56 6.58 -0.65
N ASP A 6 0.45 5.56 -1.48
CA ASP A 6 -0.02 5.63 -2.87
C ASP A 6 -1.43 5.08 -3.02
N ALA A 7 -2.36 5.64 -2.25
CA ALA A 7 -3.72 5.15 -2.22
C ALA A 7 -4.75 6.23 -1.91
N PHE A 8 -6.01 5.93 -2.23
CA PHE A 8 -7.15 6.80 -1.97
C PHE A 8 -8.11 6.17 -0.97
N LEU A 9 -8.59 6.99 -0.04
CA LEU A 9 -9.70 6.64 0.85
C LEU A 9 -11.03 6.80 0.11
N THR A 10 -11.98 5.95 0.45
CA THR A 10 -13.34 6.00 -0.09
C THR A 10 -14.38 6.22 1.03
N PRO A 11 -15.62 6.57 0.68
CA PRO A 11 -16.73 6.65 1.63
C PRO A 11 -17.00 5.34 2.39
N GLY A 12 -16.61 4.18 1.86
CA GLY A 12 -16.77 2.89 2.54
C GLY A 12 -16.14 2.85 3.94
N PHE A 13 -15.09 3.64 4.20
CA PHE A 13 -14.54 3.75 5.56
C PHE A 13 -15.49 4.37 6.59
N LEU A 14 -16.49 5.15 6.17
CA LEU A 14 -17.42 5.81 7.09
C LEU A 14 -18.30 4.81 7.86
N SER A 15 -18.63 3.68 7.23
CA SER A 15 -19.42 2.61 7.83
C SER A 15 -18.55 1.49 8.41
N PHE A 16 -17.25 1.44 8.06
CA PHE A 16 -16.35 0.38 8.49
C PHE A 16 -15.88 0.57 9.95
N LYS A 17 -16.41 -0.26 10.84
CA LYS A 17 -16.10 -0.25 12.28
C LYS A 17 -15.58 -1.63 12.70
N PRO A 18 -14.30 -1.92 12.49
CA PRO A 18 -13.76 -3.25 12.81
C PRO A 18 -13.65 -3.44 14.33
N ASP A 19 -13.96 -4.65 14.79
CA ASP A 19 -13.83 -5.09 16.20
C ASP A 19 -12.43 -5.68 16.50
N HIS A 20 -11.60 -5.84 15.48
CA HIS A 20 -10.21 -6.30 15.57
C HIS A 20 -9.36 -5.66 14.47
N VAL A 21 -8.08 -6.00 14.36
CA VAL A 21 -7.21 -5.38 13.35
C VAL A 21 -7.45 -5.99 11.98
N PHE A 22 -7.61 -5.14 10.97
CA PHE A 22 -7.60 -5.54 9.57
C PHE A 22 -6.39 -4.97 8.85
N PHE A 23 -5.89 -5.72 7.89
CA PHE A 23 -4.83 -5.33 6.96
C PHE A 23 -5.33 -5.35 5.51
N GLY A 24 -4.74 -4.49 4.68
CA GLY A 24 -4.73 -4.73 3.23
C GLY A 24 -3.98 -6.01 2.90
N ILE A 25 -3.85 -6.33 1.62
CA ILE A 25 -3.11 -7.50 1.14
C ILE A 25 -1.93 -7.02 0.30
N GLN A 26 -0.79 -7.72 0.37
CA GLN A 26 0.29 -7.53 -0.60
C GLN A 26 1.07 -8.83 -0.79
N GLU A 27 1.37 -9.20 -2.04
CA GLU A 27 1.94 -10.50 -2.37
C GLU A 27 3.47 -10.44 -2.47
N TYR A 28 4.17 -10.52 -1.33
CA TYR A 28 5.64 -10.56 -1.27
C TYR A 28 6.21 -11.84 -0.66
N GLY A 29 5.46 -12.51 0.21
CA GLY A 29 5.83 -13.77 0.87
C GLY A 29 5.46 -15.00 0.05
N ILE A 30 5.60 -14.94 -1.28
CA ILE A 30 5.20 -16.02 -2.20
C ILE A 30 6.19 -17.19 -2.12
N LEU A 31 7.48 -16.90 -1.88
CA LEU A 31 8.54 -17.89 -1.81
C LEU A 31 8.81 -18.34 -0.36
N PRO A 32 9.01 -19.65 -0.10
CA PRO A 32 9.39 -20.14 1.23
C PRO A 32 10.63 -19.46 1.80
N ALA A 33 11.63 -19.18 0.96
CA ALA A 33 12.85 -18.50 1.39
C ALA A 33 12.60 -17.10 1.97
N THR A 34 11.63 -16.35 1.42
CA THR A 34 11.20 -15.05 1.97
C THR A 34 10.52 -15.23 3.32
N GLN A 35 9.59 -16.19 3.43
CA GLN A 35 8.87 -16.48 4.66
C GLN A 35 9.81 -16.93 5.79
N ASP A 36 10.79 -17.78 5.47
CA ASP A 36 11.78 -18.28 6.43
C ASP A 36 12.73 -17.16 6.87
N ARG A 37 13.11 -16.27 5.95
CA ARG A 37 13.90 -15.07 6.29
C ARG A 37 13.10 -14.15 7.23
N LEU A 38 11.81 -13.92 6.99
CA LEU A 38 10.94 -13.13 7.89
C LEU A 38 10.87 -13.73 9.30
N LYS A 39 10.68 -15.04 9.41
CA LYS A 39 10.67 -15.74 10.70
C LYS A 39 12.02 -15.66 11.41
N ARG A 40 13.13 -15.78 10.66
CA ARG A 40 14.49 -15.61 11.20
C ARG A 40 14.68 -14.20 11.75
N VAL A 41 14.41 -13.16 10.94
CA VAL A 41 14.56 -11.76 11.36
C VAL A 41 13.69 -11.45 12.57
N ALA A 42 12.43 -11.91 12.58
CA ALA A 42 11.56 -11.78 13.75
C ALA A 42 12.21 -12.38 15.00
N LYS A 43 12.69 -13.62 14.91
CA LYS A 43 13.35 -14.31 16.02
C LYS A 43 14.61 -13.60 16.49
N ASP A 44 15.47 -13.16 15.57
CA ASP A 44 16.74 -12.47 15.87
C ASP A 44 16.49 -11.15 16.60
N LEU A 45 15.36 -10.49 16.30
CA LEU A 45 14.91 -9.26 16.96
C LEU A 45 14.05 -9.49 18.21
N GLY A 46 13.82 -10.75 18.62
CA GLY A 46 13.03 -11.09 19.81
C GLY A 46 11.51 -11.05 19.62
N PHE A 47 11.02 -10.97 18.38
CA PHE A 47 9.61 -11.04 18.04
C PHE A 47 9.16 -12.49 17.82
N SER A 48 7.88 -12.74 18.06
CA SER A 48 7.21 -14.00 17.69
C SER A 48 6.57 -13.86 16.31
N HIS A 49 6.70 -14.89 15.48
CA HIS A 49 6.09 -14.93 14.15
C HIS A 49 5.05 -16.05 14.06
N LYS A 50 3.76 -15.70 13.96
CA LYS A 50 2.62 -16.64 13.92
C LYS A 50 2.40 -17.30 12.55
N GLY A 51 3.27 -17.03 11.57
CA GLY A 51 3.23 -17.64 10.23
C GLY A 51 2.19 -17.04 9.30
N ARG A 52 1.69 -15.84 9.63
CA ARG A 52 0.79 -15.08 8.77
C ARG A 52 1.63 -14.20 7.87
N HIS A 53 1.44 -14.33 6.57
CA HIS A 53 2.23 -13.67 5.55
C HIS A 53 1.37 -12.75 4.67
N ASN A 54 2.01 -11.90 3.86
CA ASN A 54 1.36 -11.08 2.82
C ASN A 54 0.43 -9.98 3.36
N LEU A 55 0.85 -9.33 4.46
CA LEU A 55 0.10 -8.22 5.04
C LEU A 55 0.38 -6.94 4.28
N GLY A 56 -0.68 -6.27 3.86
CA GLY A 56 -0.60 -5.00 3.16
C GLY A 56 -0.15 -3.86 4.09
N PRO A 57 0.33 -2.75 3.51
CA PRO A 57 0.81 -1.58 4.25
C PRO A 57 -0.32 -0.76 4.89
N THR A 58 -1.57 -0.96 4.49
CA THR A 58 -2.75 -0.34 5.11
C THR A 58 -3.30 -1.21 6.24
N TRP A 59 -3.64 -0.59 7.35
CA TRP A 59 -4.06 -1.27 8.58
C TRP A 59 -4.94 -0.37 9.44
N VAL A 60 -6.00 -0.98 9.97
CA VAL A 60 -7.07 -0.32 10.70
C VAL A 60 -7.52 -1.21 11.85
N GLY A 61 -7.89 -0.60 12.96
CA GLY A 61 -8.22 -1.29 14.19
C GLY A 61 -8.30 -0.29 15.34
N GLU A 62 -8.27 -0.82 16.56
CA GLU A 62 -8.30 -0.02 17.78
C GLU A 62 -7.10 0.96 17.84
N PRO A 63 -7.32 2.25 18.17
CA PRO A 63 -6.28 3.28 18.09
C PRO A 63 -4.99 2.97 18.87
N ALA A 64 -5.07 2.51 20.12
CA ALA A 64 -3.89 2.21 20.92
C ALA A 64 -3.06 1.07 20.29
N THR A 65 -3.73 0.06 19.76
CA THR A 65 -3.10 -1.05 19.03
C THR A 65 -2.37 -0.55 17.79
N ILE A 66 -3.03 0.24 16.94
CA ILE A 66 -2.41 0.77 15.71
C ILE A 66 -1.22 1.68 16.03
N ILE A 67 -1.32 2.53 17.04
CA ILE A 67 -0.22 3.41 17.47
C ILE A 67 0.96 2.58 17.99
N ALA A 68 0.69 1.58 18.84
CA ALA A 68 1.72 0.70 19.36
C ALA A 68 2.46 0.00 18.23
N MET A 69 1.73 -0.62 17.30
CA MET A 69 2.37 -1.30 16.19
C MET A 69 3.19 -0.34 15.32
N ALA A 70 2.67 0.85 14.99
CA ALA A 70 3.40 1.84 14.19
C ALA A 70 4.75 2.23 14.83
N ASN A 71 4.79 2.36 16.16
CA ASN A 71 6.02 2.66 16.90
C ASN A 71 7.07 1.54 16.79
N TYR A 72 6.66 0.27 16.70
CA TYR A 72 7.58 -0.86 16.54
C TYR A 72 7.95 -1.13 15.08
N THR A 73 7.07 -0.81 14.13
CA THR A 73 7.34 -1.02 12.70
C THR A 73 8.51 -0.17 12.21
N ILE A 74 8.64 1.08 12.66
CA ILE A 74 9.75 1.96 12.24
C ILE A 74 11.14 1.39 12.58
N PRO A 75 11.47 1.04 13.84
CA PRO A 75 12.78 0.50 14.17
C PRO A 75 13.05 -0.87 13.52
N VAL A 76 12.03 -1.74 13.38
CA VAL A 76 12.17 -3.01 12.66
C VAL A 76 12.48 -2.77 11.18
N MET A 77 11.76 -1.86 10.53
CA MET A 77 12.01 -1.47 9.14
C MET A 77 13.43 -0.91 8.96
N HIS A 78 13.87 -0.03 9.87
CA HIS A 78 15.23 0.50 9.86
C HIS A 78 16.29 -0.60 10.00
N HIS A 79 16.07 -1.57 10.90
CA HIS A 79 16.96 -2.71 11.04
C HIS A 79 17.03 -3.52 9.74
N ILE A 80 15.89 -3.87 9.14
CA ILE A 80 15.83 -4.60 7.88
C ILE A 80 16.66 -3.90 6.80
N ILE A 81 16.41 -2.60 6.57
CA ILE A 81 17.09 -1.83 5.52
C ILE A 81 18.59 -1.73 5.75
N THR A 82 19.04 -1.66 7.01
CA THR A 82 20.45 -1.38 7.33
C THR A 82 21.29 -2.62 7.66
N LYS A 83 20.66 -3.77 7.95
CA LYS A 83 21.34 -4.98 8.45
C LYS A 83 21.02 -6.27 7.70
N GLU A 84 19.83 -6.38 7.10
CA GLU A 84 19.34 -7.67 6.57
C GLU A 84 19.63 -7.88 5.07
N PHE A 85 20.45 -7.02 4.47
CA PHE A 85 20.82 -7.10 3.05
C PHE A 85 22.34 -7.34 2.93
N GLU A 86 22.71 -8.61 2.75
CA GLU A 86 24.12 -9.05 2.74
C GLU A 86 24.78 -8.88 1.37
N GLN A 87 24.12 -9.32 0.29
CA GLN A 87 24.73 -9.30 -1.05
C GLN A 87 24.58 -7.96 -1.78
N LEU A 88 23.58 -7.17 -1.38
CA LEU A 88 23.32 -5.84 -1.89
C LEU A 88 23.07 -4.91 -0.71
N PRO A 89 24.12 -4.43 0.00
CA PRO A 89 23.94 -3.51 1.11
C PRO A 89 23.07 -2.31 0.74
N GLY A 90 22.00 -2.05 1.51
CA GLY A 90 20.95 -1.07 1.18
C GLY A 90 19.75 -1.62 0.38
N GLY A 91 19.87 -2.86 -0.10
CA GLY A 91 18.86 -3.70 -0.75
C GLY A 91 18.71 -3.52 -2.27
N GLY A 92 18.10 -4.52 -2.92
CA GLY A 92 17.81 -4.53 -4.36
C GLY A 92 16.38 -4.10 -4.68
N ILE A 93 16.21 -3.08 -5.53
CA ILE A 93 14.91 -2.43 -5.76
C ILE A 93 13.96 -3.19 -6.70
N ALA A 94 14.39 -4.18 -7.51
CA ALA A 94 13.42 -5.00 -8.25
C ALA A 94 13.90 -6.29 -8.95
N GLN A 95 15.17 -6.51 -9.32
CA GLN A 95 15.45 -7.51 -10.39
C GLN A 95 16.68 -8.39 -10.26
N LYS A 96 17.25 -8.55 -9.06
CA LYS A 96 18.43 -9.42 -8.85
C LYS A 96 18.11 -10.74 -8.15
N TRP A 97 16.84 -11.18 -8.19
CA TRP A 97 16.37 -12.31 -7.37
C TRP A 97 17.15 -13.61 -7.62
N TYR A 98 17.65 -13.79 -8.85
CA TYR A 98 18.54 -14.90 -9.23
C TYR A 98 19.88 -14.92 -8.48
N GLN A 99 20.28 -13.81 -7.86
CA GLN A 99 21.46 -13.70 -7.02
C GLN A 99 21.14 -14.00 -5.54
N GLY A 100 19.87 -13.91 -5.14
CA GLY A 100 19.46 -14.06 -3.74
C GLY A 100 18.83 -12.81 -3.13
N GLU A 101 18.71 -11.71 -3.88
CA GLU A 101 18.20 -10.41 -3.41
C GLU A 101 17.30 -9.73 -4.46
N GLY A 102 16.34 -8.93 -4.04
CA GLY A 102 15.31 -8.31 -4.89
C GLY A 102 14.00 -9.11 -4.95
N PHE A 103 12.97 -8.52 -5.56
CA PHE A 103 11.64 -9.11 -5.63
C PHE A 103 11.61 -10.31 -6.60
N PRO A 104 10.91 -11.43 -6.28
CA PRO A 104 10.06 -11.65 -5.10
C PRO A 104 10.78 -12.26 -3.88
N LEU A 105 12.11 -12.36 -3.88
CA LEU A 105 12.85 -13.03 -2.81
C LEU A 105 13.07 -12.15 -1.57
N TRP A 106 13.88 -11.08 -1.66
CA TRP A 106 14.14 -10.18 -0.54
C TRP A 106 14.45 -8.77 -1.03
N SER A 107 13.48 -7.85 -0.98
CA SER A 107 13.65 -6.51 -1.56
C SER A 107 13.54 -5.41 -0.51
N ALA A 108 14.42 -4.41 -0.60
CA ALA A 108 14.30 -3.19 0.22
C ALA A 108 13.00 -2.43 -0.06
N GLY A 109 12.45 -2.51 -1.27
CA GLY A 109 11.15 -1.92 -1.59
C GLY A 109 10.00 -2.52 -0.78
N MET A 110 10.18 -3.71 -0.21
CA MET A 110 9.18 -4.41 0.60
C MET A 110 9.42 -4.26 2.11
N ALA A 111 10.46 -3.53 2.53
CA ALA A 111 10.86 -3.46 3.94
C ALA A 111 9.75 -2.97 4.89
N ALA A 112 8.92 -2.02 4.44
CA ALA A 112 7.78 -1.54 5.22
C ALA A 112 6.75 -2.66 5.48
N MET A 113 6.53 -3.54 4.50
CA MET A 113 5.59 -4.66 4.61
C MET A 113 6.19 -5.78 5.45
N TYR A 114 7.48 -6.10 5.26
CA TYR A 114 8.20 -7.06 6.11
C TYR A 114 8.14 -6.65 7.60
N ALA A 115 8.41 -5.38 7.90
CA ALA A 115 8.34 -4.87 9.26
C ALA A 115 6.91 -4.90 9.82
N THR A 116 5.92 -4.55 9.01
CA THR A 116 4.49 -4.64 9.37
C THR A 116 4.11 -6.07 9.73
N GLU A 117 4.53 -7.05 8.92
CA GLU A 117 4.25 -8.46 9.15
C GLU A 117 4.87 -8.97 10.45
N ILE A 118 6.14 -8.70 10.68
CA ILE A 118 6.85 -9.11 11.91
C ILE A 118 6.15 -8.55 13.14
N VAL A 119 5.85 -7.25 13.14
CA VAL A 119 5.20 -6.57 14.26
C VAL A 119 3.77 -7.09 14.47
N ALA A 120 2.99 -7.26 13.39
CA ALA A 120 1.62 -7.73 13.48
C ALA A 120 1.52 -9.15 14.04
N ASN A 121 2.37 -10.05 13.55
CA ASN A 121 2.43 -11.41 14.06
C ASN A 121 2.80 -11.46 15.55
N HIS A 122 3.57 -10.50 16.05
CA HIS A 122 3.92 -10.46 17.47
C HIS A 122 2.80 -9.88 18.33
N PHE A 123 2.33 -8.67 18.02
CA PHE A 123 1.47 -7.89 18.90
C PHE A 123 -0.03 -8.19 18.77
N VAL A 124 -0.47 -8.74 17.64
CA VAL A 124 -1.91 -8.87 17.36
C VAL A 124 -2.31 -10.33 17.36
N ASP A 125 -3.21 -10.68 18.27
CA ASP A 125 -3.70 -12.05 18.41
C ASP A 125 -4.73 -12.42 17.35
N ARG A 126 -5.59 -11.47 17.00
CA ARG A 126 -6.60 -11.64 15.96
C ARG A 126 -6.49 -10.52 14.93
N PHE A 127 -6.17 -10.91 13.70
CA PHE A 127 -6.26 -10.02 12.55
C PHE A 127 -6.69 -10.73 11.27
N GLU A 128 -7.32 -9.97 10.39
CA GLU A 128 -7.78 -10.41 9.09
C GLU A 128 -7.16 -9.54 7.99
N SER A 129 -7.03 -10.10 6.79
CA SER A 129 -6.58 -9.36 5.61
C SER A 129 -7.71 -9.31 4.60
N THR A 130 -7.88 -8.17 3.93
CA THR A 130 -8.97 -7.97 2.97
C THR A 130 -8.53 -7.21 1.73
N TYR A 131 -9.02 -7.64 0.58
CA TYR A 131 -8.85 -6.92 -0.70
C TYR A 131 -9.64 -5.62 -0.74
N LEU A 132 -10.63 -5.43 0.14
CA LEU A 132 -11.38 -4.16 0.21
C LEU A 132 -10.49 -2.98 0.62
N MET A 133 -9.35 -3.26 1.25
CA MET A 133 -8.34 -2.25 1.59
C MET A 133 -7.17 -2.17 0.61
N ASP A 134 -7.24 -2.89 -0.50
CA ASP A 134 -6.20 -2.92 -1.53
C ASP A 134 -6.84 -2.99 -2.93
N MET A 135 -7.93 -2.27 -3.13
CA MET A 135 -8.68 -2.34 -4.38
C MET A 135 -7.92 -1.65 -5.50
N HIS A 136 -7.82 -2.27 -6.68
CA HIS A 136 -7.20 -1.61 -7.82
C HIS A 136 -7.97 -0.34 -8.21
N GLY A 137 -7.25 0.75 -8.47
CA GLY A 137 -7.84 2.02 -8.93
C GLY A 137 -8.57 1.97 -10.26
N ASP A 138 -8.61 0.83 -10.94
CA ASP A 138 -9.31 0.61 -12.20
C ASP A 138 -10.58 -0.26 -12.05
N SER A 139 -10.98 -0.51 -10.81
CA SER A 139 -12.14 -1.34 -10.52
C SER A 139 -13.45 -0.67 -10.98
N ASN A 140 -14.39 -1.50 -11.44
CA ASN A 140 -15.78 -1.08 -11.70
C ASN A 140 -16.69 -1.21 -10.47
N LEU A 141 -16.13 -1.58 -9.31
CA LEU A 141 -16.87 -1.58 -8.05
C LEU A 141 -17.25 -0.17 -7.62
N THR A 142 -18.21 -0.10 -6.70
CA THR A 142 -18.64 1.17 -6.15
C THR A 142 -17.74 1.63 -4.99
N THR A 143 -17.67 2.95 -4.77
CA THR A 143 -16.80 3.55 -3.74
C THR A 143 -17.31 3.35 -2.31
N ASP A 144 -18.55 2.93 -2.12
CA ASP A 144 -19.12 2.52 -0.83
C ASP A 144 -18.90 1.03 -0.51
N GLU A 145 -18.65 0.19 -1.52
CA GLU A 145 -18.33 -1.24 -1.33
C GLU A 145 -16.85 -1.51 -1.02
N VAL A 146 -15.97 -0.56 -1.33
CA VAL A 146 -14.53 -0.68 -1.10
C VAL A 146 -14.10 0.31 -0.02
N LEU A 147 -12.98 0.05 0.64
CA LEU A 147 -12.47 0.91 1.72
C LEU A 147 -11.31 1.77 1.24
N HIS A 148 -10.37 1.17 0.52
CA HIS A 148 -9.12 1.79 0.16
C HIS A 148 -8.70 1.34 -1.24
N ILE A 149 -8.40 2.32 -2.08
CA ILE A 149 -8.02 2.14 -3.47
C ILE A 149 -6.50 2.23 -3.57
N HIS A 150 -5.82 1.15 -3.92
CA HIS A 150 -4.40 1.16 -4.22
C HIS A 150 -4.15 1.73 -5.62
N CYS A 151 -3.32 2.76 -5.71
CA CYS A 151 -2.92 3.37 -6.97
C CYS A 151 -1.87 2.51 -7.66
N ARG A 152 -2.25 1.33 -8.12
CA ARG A 152 -1.34 0.43 -8.85
C ARG A 152 -1.08 0.97 -10.26
N HIS A 153 -0.01 0.48 -10.86
CA HIS A 153 0.25 0.68 -12.29
C HIS A 153 -0.44 -0.45 -13.09
N GLY A 154 -0.96 -0.13 -14.27
CA GLY A 154 -1.69 -1.07 -15.12
C GLY A 154 -1.99 -0.48 -16.49
N ASP A 155 -2.88 -1.10 -17.24
CA ASP A 155 -3.34 -0.70 -18.58
C ASP A 155 -4.81 -0.21 -18.59
N GLY A 156 -5.34 0.11 -17.41
CA GLY A 156 -6.72 0.57 -17.19
C GLY A 156 -6.94 2.08 -17.29
N ASP A 157 -8.16 2.52 -16.96
CA ASP A 157 -8.57 3.93 -16.92
C ASP A 157 -7.70 4.72 -15.92
N PHE A 158 -7.45 4.15 -14.73
CA PHE A 158 -6.49 4.69 -13.77
C PHE A 158 -5.16 3.91 -13.78
N ASN A 159 -4.07 4.66 -13.87
CA ASN A 159 -2.70 4.16 -13.85
C ASN A 159 -1.77 5.19 -13.18
N LYS A 160 -1.06 4.74 -12.13
CA LYS A 160 -0.09 5.56 -11.39
C LYS A 160 1.01 6.15 -12.29
N TYR A 161 1.48 5.42 -13.31
CA TYR A 161 2.50 5.95 -14.21
C TYR A 161 1.96 7.04 -15.13
N ASP A 162 0.72 6.91 -15.60
CA ASP A 162 0.06 7.93 -16.41
C ASP A 162 -0.22 9.19 -15.59
N PHE A 163 -0.52 9.05 -14.30
CA PHE A 163 -0.60 10.17 -13.37
C PHE A 163 0.73 10.95 -13.29
N PHE A 164 1.85 10.27 -13.06
CA PHE A 164 3.17 10.93 -13.02
C PHE A 164 3.64 11.49 -14.36
N LYS A 165 3.08 11.01 -15.48
CA LYS A 165 3.34 11.53 -16.83
C LYS A 165 2.36 12.63 -17.27
N HIS A 166 1.46 13.06 -16.39
CA HIS A 166 0.45 14.08 -16.68
C HIS A 166 -0.54 13.70 -17.79
N HIS A 167 -0.75 12.41 -18.03
CA HIS A 167 -1.64 11.95 -19.11
C HIS A 167 -3.12 12.24 -18.84
N TYR A 168 -3.50 12.60 -17.60
CA TYR A 168 -4.89 12.91 -17.25
C TYR A 168 -5.31 14.37 -17.45
N GLU A 169 -4.41 15.28 -17.87
CA GLU A 169 -4.71 16.72 -17.95
C GLU A 169 -5.96 17.07 -18.78
N HIS A 170 -6.17 16.31 -19.85
CA HIS A 170 -7.24 16.53 -20.82
C HIS A 170 -8.56 15.87 -20.42
N VAL A 171 -8.58 15.04 -19.37
CA VAL A 171 -9.79 14.34 -18.93
C VAL A 171 -10.82 15.34 -18.41
N SER A 172 -12.04 15.24 -18.94
CA SER A 172 -13.20 15.98 -18.46
C SER A 172 -13.70 15.34 -17.17
N VAL A 173 -13.68 16.10 -16.07
CA VAL A 173 -14.19 15.61 -14.77
C VAL A 173 -15.72 15.58 -14.71
N LYS A 174 -16.41 16.18 -15.68
CA LYS A 174 -17.89 16.25 -15.73
C LYS A 174 -18.51 14.91 -16.11
N ASP A 175 -17.76 14.06 -16.80
CA ASP A 175 -18.23 12.79 -17.35
C ASP A 175 -17.92 11.61 -16.42
N LEU A 176 -17.30 11.87 -15.26
CA LEU A 176 -16.89 10.86 -14.28
C LEU A 176 -18.00 10.61 -13.24
N ASP A 177 -18.35 9.35 -13.02
CA ASP A 177 -19.24 8.94 -11.93
C ASP A 177 -18.43 8.61 -10.67
N LEU A 178 -18.38 9.55 -9.71
CA LEU A 178 -17.60 9.40 -8.47
C LEU A 178 -18.06 8.23 -7.57
N ARG A 179 -19.17 7.57 -7.90
CA ARG A 179 -19.60 6.34 -7.23
C ARG A 179 -18.82 5.12 -7.72
N ILE A 180 -18.15 5.18 -8.86
CA ILE A 180 -17.36 4.09 -9.43
C ILE A 180 -15.87 4.33 -9.11
N VAL A 181 -15.18 3.27 -8.65
CA VAL A 181 -13.78 3.36 -8.20
C VAL A 181 -12.85 3.99 -9.24
N LYS A 182 -12.90 3.54 -10.49
CA LYS A 182 -12.03 4.05 -11.57
C LYS A 182 -12.23 5.52 -11.89
N ASP A 183 -13.48 5.96 -11.92
CA ASP A 183 -13.86 7.35 -12.19
C ASP A 183 -13.49 8.25 -11.01
N TYR A 184 -13.68 7.76 -9.78
CA TYR A 184 -13.25 8.45 -8.56
C TYR A 184 -11.72 8.60 -8.48
N ALA A 185 -10.96 7.53 -8.76
CA ALA A 185 -9.51 7.57 -8.79
C ALA A 185 -8.98 8.53 -9.86
N THR A 186 -9.57 8.48 -11.07
CA THR A 186 -9.28 9.41 -12.17
C THR A 186 -9.60 10.85 -11.78
N TYR A 187 -10.77 11.09 -11.16
CA TYR A 187 -11.16 12.41 -10.68
C TYR A 187 -10.15 12.98 -9.68
N LEU A 188 -9.70 12.19 -8.71
CA LEU A 188 -8.71 12.61 -7.72
C LEU A 188 -7.36 12.93 -8.38
N ALA A 189 -6.90 12.12 -9.32
CA ALA A 189 -5.69 12.38 -10.10
C ALA A 189 -5.76 13.71 -10.85
N VAL A 190 -6.82 13.93 -11.63
CA VAL A 190 -7.03 15.16 -12.40
C VAL A 190 -7.13 16.38 -11.49
N SER A 191 -7.93 16.28 -10.43
CA SER A 191 -8.20 17.38 -9.52
C SER A 191 -6.97 17.79 -8.73
N SER A 192 -6.18 16.82 -8.26
CA SER A 192 -4.91 17.07 -7.55
C SER A 192 -3.93 17.83 -8.43
N TRP A 193 -3.82 17.44 -9.70
CA TRP A 193 -2.95 18.14 -10.64
C TRP A 193 -3.38 19.58 -10.90
N ARG A 194 -4.68 19.80 -11.15
CA ARG A 194 -5.24 21.14 -11.37
C ARG A 194 -5.08 22.05 -10.17
N ALA A 195 -5.25 21.52 -8.96
CA ALA A 195 -5.04 22.26 -7.71
C ALA A 195 -3.58 22.70 -7.52
N LEU A 196 -2.61 21.89 -7.97
CA LEU A 196 -1.18 22.23 -7.90
C LEU A 196 -0.73 23.16 -9.05
N ASN A 197 -1.52 23.28 -10.12
CA ASN A 197 -1.18 24.06 -11.31
C ASN A 197 -2.32 25.02 -11.72
N PRO A 198 -2.61 26.06 -10.91
CA PRO A 198 -3.73 26.98 -11.15
C PRO A 198 -3.64 27.74 -12.49
N ARG A 199 -2.43 27.87 -13.08
CA ARG A 199 -2.24 28.49 -14.41
C ARG A 199 -2.90 27.72 -15.56
N ILE A 200 -3.34 26.47 -15.34
CA ILE A 200 -4.08 25.67 -16.31
C ILE A 200 -5.60 25.94 -16.23
N GLN A 201 -6.10 26.52 -15.13
CA GLN A 201 -7.51 26.90 -15.00
C GLN A 201 -7.82 28.21 -15.75
N ASP A 202 -6.91 29.18 -15.74
CA ASP A 202 -7.12 30.50 -16.37
C ASP A 202 -6.99 30.49 -17.91
N SER A 203 -6.43 29.44 -18.51
CA SER A 203 -6.27 29.36 -19.98
C SER A 203 -7.48 28.79 -20.72
N LYS A 204 -8.57 28.45 -20.00
CA LYS A 204 -9.83 27.95 -20.59
C LYS A 204 -11.04 28.86 -20.36
N SER A 205 -10.84 30.04 -19.75
CA SER A 205 -11.90 31.07 -19.61
C SER A 205 -11.85 32.15 -20.69
N GLU A 206 -10.89 32.09 -21.61
CA GLU A 206 -10.84 32.94 -22.79
C GLU A 206 -10.74 32.06 -24.04
N LEU A 207 -11.89 31.69 -24.60
CA LEU A 207 -12.19 31.49 -26.03
C LEU A 207 -13.62 30.95 -26.20
#